data_AF-A0AAD2K7U1-F1
#
_entry.id   AF-A0AAD2K7U1-F1
#
_cell.length_a   1.000
_cell.length_b   1.000
_cell.length_c   1.000
_cell.angle_alpha   90.00
_cell.angle_beta   90.00
_cell.angle_gamma   90.00
#
_symmetry.space_group_name_H-M   'P 1'
#
loop_
_entity.id
_entity.type
_entity.pdbx_description
1 polymer ?
#
loop_
_entity_poly.entity_id
_entity_poly.type
_entity_poly.pdbx_seq_one_letter_code
_entity_poly.pdbx_strand_id
1 'polypeptide(L)'
;MLVPALLTLSLSLVGPTRADTLYPLIEYAGTSFFDGFDFYGAWDNLTHGNVTYVTDTVARSSSLVSVDGSGRAVMRVDNTSTVADGGTRNSVRVTSRAVFPIGSVFVADMAHMPTGCSVWPSIWLNGILAPGDVWPDAGEIDLLEGINKMTTNQFSLHSPAGCSQNQSITQLGSPIASQSNCNTTKGCSVTGLPDSFGAPFNSAGGGVYALQFDVSGIYMWTWPRASVPQSISQATSGGPLTKDATWGSAVAAYVGGATCNIAKSFGAQQLVINIALCGDWAGEPGIYASSGCPAGTCYGANVVGNGSNYGDAYFAFNYIRVYSESPGASVAGSSSAGPGSGPGSGSTGSGPAKTQSAAVNAPTTGAPAPSGTSPAGELRAGIVTVGILLCVSVLLAL
;
A
#
# COMPACT_ATOMS: atom_id res chain seq x y z
N MET A 1 69.74 -5.97 20.69
CA MET A 1 68.85 -7.10 20.38
C MET A 1 67.49 -6.53 20.04
N LEU A 2 67.17 -6.38 18.74
CA LEU A 2 65.83 -6.00 18.28
C LEU A 2 65.09 -7.27 17.87
N VAL A 3 63.94 -7.52 18.51
CA VAL A 3 63.03 -8.62 18.15
C VAL A 3 62.02 -8.04 17.15
N PRO A 4 61.88 -8.60 15.93
CA PRO A 4 60.90 -8.10 14.98
C PRO A 4 59.51 -8.62 15.39
N ALA A 5 58.56 -7.69 15.55
CA ALA A 5 57.15 -8.01 15.76
C ALA A 5 56.55 -8.52 14.44
N LEU A 6 56.15 -9.79 14.43
CA LEU A 6 55.41 -10.40 13.33
C LEU A 6 53.96 -9.85 13.36
N LEU A 7 53.63 -8.99 12.40
CA LEU A 7 52.27 -8.50 12.19
C LEU A 7 51.47 -9.59 11.47
N THR A 8 50.64 -10.35 12.19
CA THR A 8 49.75 -11.34 11.59
C THR A 8 48.57 -10.63 10.92
N LEU A 9 48.63 -10.52 9.59
CA LEU A 9 47.52 -10.07 8.75
C LEU A 9 46.45 -11.19 8.73
N SER A 10 45.43 -11.07 9.58
CA SER A 10 44.25 -11.95 9.55
C SER A 10 43.42 -11.63 8.31
N LEU A 11 43.65 -12.39 7.24
CA LEU A 11 42.84 -12.37 6.03
C LEU A 11 41.51 -13.07 6.34
N SER A 12 40.50 -12.30 6.74
CA SER A 12 39.13 -12.80 6.89
C SER A 12 38.62 -13.22 5.51
N LEU A 13 38.61 -14.53 5.23
CA LEU A 13 37.91 -15.09 4.08
C LEU A 13 36.41 -14.79 4.25
N VAL A 14 35.94 -13.73 3.61
CA VAL A 14 34.51 -13.51 3.37
C VAL A 14 34.10 -14.62 2.41
N GLY A 15 33.43 -15.65 2.92
CA GLY A 15 32.85 -16.70 2.08
C GLY A 15 31.89 -16.09 1.05
N PRO A 16 31.65 -16.76 -0.08
CA PRO A 16 30.70 -16.27 -1.08
C PRO A 16 29.36 -16.01 -0.42
N THR A 17 28.86 -14.78 -0.52
CA THR A 17 27.52 -14.42 -0.09
C THR A 17 26.53 -15.30 -0.85
N ARG A 18 25.71 -16.07 -0.12
CA ARG A 18 24.71 -16.97 -0.69
C ARG A 18 23.73 -16.14 -1.51
N ALA A 19 23.69 -16.36 -2.82
CA ALA A 19 22.69 -15.79 -3.69
C ALA A 19 21.48 -16.73 -3.71
N ASP A 20 20.29 -16.19 -3.44
CA ASP A 20 19.05 -16.95 -3.47
C ASP A 20 18.40 -16.78 -4.85
N THR A 21 18.02 -17.90 -5.47
CA THR A 21 17.29 -17.89 -6.75
C THR A 21 15.80 -17.83 -6.48
N LEU A 22 15.15 -16.81 -7.03
CA LEU A 22 13.70 -16.62 -6.98
C LEU A 22 13.10 -17.04 -8.32
N TYR A 23 12.00 -17.79 -8.28
CA TYR A 23 11.35 -18.39 -9.45
C TYR A 23 10.13 -17.56 -9.85
N PRO A 24 9.95 -17.24 -11.13
CA PRO A 24 8.86 -16.37 -11.57
C PRO A 24 7.49 -17.01 -11.33
N LEU A 25 6.55 -16.24 -10.78
CA LEU A 25 5.15 -16.64 -10.60
C LEU A 25 4.23 -15.95 -11.61
N ILE A 26 4.29 -14.62 -11.66
CA ILE A 26 3.42 -13.81 -12.52
C ILE A 26 4.03 -12.44 -12.78
N GLU A 27 3.70 -11.85 -13.93
CA GLU A 27 4.03 -10.48 -14.29
C GLU A 27 2.75 -9.73 -14.66
N TYR A 28 2.65 -8.47 -14.21
CA TYR A 28 1.71 -7.48 -14.65
C TYR A 28 2.49 -6.38 -15.39
N ALA A 29 2.29 -6.24 -16.69
CA ALA A 29 3.01 -5.26 -17.53
C ALA A 29 2.18 -4.88 -18.77
N GLY A 30 2.47 -3.70 -19.33
CA GLY A 30 1.91 -3.25 -20.60
C GLY A 30 0.37 -3.28 -20.66
N THR A 31 -0.16 -3.66 -21.82
CA THR A 31 -1.60 -3.64 -22.11
C THR A 31 -2.41 -4.62 -21.27
N SER A 32 -1.79 -5.70 -20.80
CA SER A 32 -2.43 -6.71 -19.98
C SER A 32 -2.22 -6.51 -18.48
N PHE A 33 -1.60 -5.39 -18.05
CA PHE A 33 -1.29 -5.15 -16.64
C PHE A 33 -2.53 -5.30 -15.75
N PHE A 34 -3.63 -4.66 -16.13
CA PHE A 34 -4.87 -4.66 -15.35
C PHE A 34 -5.75 -5.89 -15.57
N ASP A 35 -5.38 -6.77 -16.51
CA ASP A 35 -6.22 -7.91 -16.86
C ASP A 35 -6.30 -8.92 -15.73
N GLY A 36 -5.30 -9.00 -14.83
CA GLY A 36 -5.28 -9.91 -13.69
C GLY A 36 -5.94 -9.38 -12.42
N PHE A 37 -6.63 -8.25 -12.50
CA PHE A 37 -7.21 -7.56 -11.34
C PHE A 37 -8.73 -7.42 -11.42
N ASP A 38 -9.35 -7.34 -10.24
CA ASP A 38 -10.74 -6.94 -10.06
C ASP A 38 -10.80 -5.47 -9.63
N PHE A 39 -11.71 -4.70 -10.22
CA PHE A 39 -11.90 -3.28 -9.95
C PHE A 39 -12.99 -3.08 -8.90
N TYR A 40 -12.74 -2.25 -7.89
CA TYR A 40 -13.62 -2.12 -6.73
C TYR A 40 -15.04 -1.65 -7.05
N GLY A 41 -15.19 -0.63 -7.90
CA GLY A 41 -16.50 -0.20 -8.41
C GLY A 41 -17.45 0.46 -7.39
N ALA A 42 -16.92 1.00 -6.29
CA ALA A 42 -17.70 1.65 -5.25
C ALA A 42 -16.98 2.86 -4.62
N TRP A 43 -17.73 3.64 -3.83
CA TRP A 43 -17.17 4.68 -2.97
C TRP A 43 -16.22 4.08 -1.92
N ASP A 44 -15.20 4.83 -1.54
CA ASP A 44 -14.22 4.43 -0.52
C ASP A 44 -14.81 4.44 0.90
N ASN A 45 -15.51 3.38 1.21
CA ASN A 45 -16.13 3.13 2.51
C ASN A 45 -15.18 2.52 3.55
N LEU A 46 -13.91 2.32 3.22
CA LEU A 46 -12.94 1.69 4.10
C LEU A 46 -12.07 2.73 4.81
N THR A 47 -11.63 3.77 4.09
CA THR A 47 -10.85 4.90 4.67
C THR A 47 -11.55 6.25 4.50
N HIS A 48 -12.85 6.21 4.15
CA HIS A 48 -13.75 7.35 4.04
C HIS A 48 -13.24 8.45 3.08
N GLY A 49 -12.48 8.05 2.05
CA GLY A 49 -11.95 8.95 1.04
C GLY A 49 -13.03 9.68 0.24
N ASN A 50 -12.71 10.90 -0.21
CA ASN A 50 -13.57 11.69 -1.11
C ASN A 50 -13.44 11.22 -2.58
N VAL A 51 -13.54 9.91 -2.78
CA VAL A 51 -13.23 9.23 -4.03
C VAL A 51 -14.27 8.16 -4.35
N THR A 52 -14.62 8.01 -5.62
CA THR A 52 -15.34 6.84 -6.13
C THR A 52 -14.39 6.00 -6.95
N TYR A 53 -14.13 4.77 -6.50
CA TYR A 53 -13.38 3.82 -7.30
C TYR A 53 -14.29 3.26 -8.39
N VAL A 54 -13.94 3.51 -9.64
CA VAL A 54 -14.81 3.14 -10.76
C VAL A 54 -14.63 1.67 -11.15
N THR A 55 -15.61 1.12 -11.87
CA THR A 55 -15.51 -0.22 -12.46
C THR A 55 -14.50 -0.23 -13.61
N ASP A 56 -14.06 -1.41 -14.00
CA ASP A 56 -13.12 -1.63 -15.10
C ASP A 56 -13.57 -0.94 -16.42
N THR A 57 -14.84 -1.16 -16.81
CA THR A 57 -15.43 -0.52 -18.00
C THR A 57 -15.32 0.99 -17.95
N VAL A 58 -15.64 1.60 -16.81
CA VAL A 58 -15.55 3.05 -16.64
C VAL A 58 -14.09 3.47 -16.66
N ALA A 59 -13.21 2.82 -15.90
CA ALA A 59 -11.78 3.14 -15.82
C ALA A 59 -11.12 3.18 -17.21
N ARG A 60 -11.41 2.19 -18.08
CA ARG A 60 -10.91 2.17 -19.46
C ARG A 60 -11.55 3.26 -20.32
N SER A 61 -12.88 3.39 -20.28
CA SER A 61 -13.60 4.37 -21.12
C SER A 61 -13.27 5.83 -20.79
N SER A 62 -12.93 6.13 -19.54
CA SER A 62 -12.49 7.45 -19.07
C SER A 62 -10.97 7.58 -18.95
N SER A 63 -10.20 6.62 -19.50
CA SER A 63 -8.72 6.63 -19.52
C SER A 63 -8.07 6.78 -18.13
N LEU A 64 -8.72 6.29 -17.07
CA LEU A 64 -8.15 6.20 -15.73
C LEU A 64 -7.17 5.04 -15.60
N VAL A 65 -7.33 4.01 -16.44
CA VAL A 65 -6.28 3.02 -16.73
C VAL A 65 -5.95 3.03 -18.21
N SER A 66 -4.67 2.98 -18.55
CA SER A 66 -4.20 2.99 -19.93
C SER A 66 -2.78 2.45 -20.06
N VAL A 67 -2.23 2.47 -21.27
CA VAL A 67 -0.81 2.27 -21.53
C VAL A 67 -0.28 3.50 -22.26
N ASP A 68 0.83 4.04 -21.79
CA ASP A 68 1.43 5.21 -22.42
C ASP A 68 2.31 4.87 -23.64
N GLY A 69 2.84 5.90 -24.32
CA GLY A 69 3.68 5.72 -25.50
C GLY A 69 5.01 4.99 -25.25
N SER A 70 5.40 4.77 -23.99
CA SER A 70 6.56 3.98 -23.59
C SER A 70 6.20 2.55 -23.20
N GLY A 71 4.94 2.15 -23.35
CA GLY A 71 4.46 0.82 -22.99
C GLY A 71 4.20 0.62 -21.49
N ARG A 72 4.19 1.69 -20.69
CA ARG A 72 3.98 1.62 -19.24
C ARG A 72 2.49 1.60 -18.92
N ALA A 73 2.10 0.75 -17.99
CA ALA A 73 0.73 0.72 -17.49
C ALA A 73 0.48 1.94 -16.58
N VAL A 74 -0.53 2.73 -16.90
CA VAL A 74 -0.89 3.95 -16.18
C VAL A 74 -2.19 3.74 -15.43
N MET A 75 -2.22 4.16 -14.16
CA MET A 75 -3.42 4.21 -13.31
C MET A 75 -3.50 5.58 -12.64
N ARG A 76 -4.59 6.32 -12.83
CA ARG A 76 -4.70 7.73 -12.43
C ARG A 76 -6.02 8.08 -11.73
N VAL A 77 -5.98 9.18 -11.00
CA VAL A 77 -7.18 9.93 -10.58
C VAL A 77 -7.76 10.70 -11.78
N ASP A 78 -9.07 10.88 -11.82
CA ASP A 78 -9.73 11.74 -12.81
C ASP A 78 -9.29 13.19 -12.67
N ASN A 79 -8.52 13.64 -13.65
CA ASN A 79 -7.95 14.97 -13.71
C ASN A 79 -8.62 15.89 -14.75
N THR A 80 -9.81 15.52 -15.24
CA THR A 80 -10.50 16.24 -16.33
C THR A 80 -11.91 16.69 -15.97
N SER A 81 -12.63 15.90 -15.17
CA SER A 81 -14.01 16.24 -14.81
C SER A 81 -14.08 17.33 -13.74
N THR A 82 -15.23 17.99 -13.72
CA THR A 82 -15.62 18.92 -12.65
C THR A 82 -16.53 18.21 -11.67
N VAL A 83 -16.17 18.21 -10.39
CA VAL A 83 -16.96 17.61 -9.30
C VAL A 83 -17.80 18.70 -8.64
N ALA A 84 -19.12 18.51 -8.57
CA ALA A 84 -20.01 19.39 -7.83
C ALA A 84 -19.83 19.21 -6.31
N ASP A 85 -20.23 20.21 -5.53
CA ASP A 85 -20.28 20.04 -4.09
C ASP A 85 -21.28 18.91 -3.69
N GLY A 86 -20.96 18.18 -2.62
CA GLY A 86 -21.53 16.88 -2.29
C GLY A 86 -21.08 15.69 -3.15
N GLY A 87 -20.26 15.89 -4.18
CA GLY A 87 -19.76 14.83 -5.07
C GLY A 87 -18.43 14.22 -4.65
N THR A 88 -18.01 13.17 -5.36
CA THR A 88 -16.71 12.51 -5.19
C THR A 88 -15.96 12.51 -6.52
N ARG A 89 -14.63 12.40 -6.47
CA ARG A 89 -13.79 12.31 -7.66
C ARG A 89 -13.54 10.85 -8.03
N ASN A 90 -13.56 10.55 -9.33
CA ASN A 90 -13.28 9.19 -9.78
C ASN A 90 -11.79 8.86 -9.64
N SER A 91 -11.51 7.64 -9.20
CA SER A 91 -10.18 7.04 -9.15
C SER A 91 -10.30 5.53 -9.36
N VAL A 92 -9.22 4.80 -9.13
CA VAL A 92 -9.16 3.35 -9.32
C VAL A 92 -8.63 2.70 -8.04
N ARG A 93 -9.23 1.54 -7.71
CA ARG A 93 -8.72 0.56 -6.75
C ARG A 93 -8.85 -0.81 -7.41
N VAL A 94 -7.74 -1.51 -7.51
CA VAL A 94 -7.66 -2.84 -8.10
C VAL A 94 -7.09 -3.84 -7.11
N THR A 95 -7.64 -5.04 -7.09
CA THR A 95 -7.17 -6.16 -6.27
C THR A 95 -6.86 -7.35 -7.16
N SER A 96 -5.69 -7.96 -7.00
CA SER A 96 -5.26 -9.07 -7.85
C SER A 96 -6.15 -10.28 -7.64
N ARG A 97 -6.53 -10.96 -8.73
CA ARG A 97 -7.17 -12.28 -8.62
C ARG A 97 -6.21 -13.36 -8.15
N ALA A 98 -4.92 -13.19 -8.41
CA ALA A 98 -3.89 -14.05 -7.86
C ALA A 98 -3.78 -13.85 -6.34
N VAL A 99 -3.57 -14.97 -5.64
CA VAL A 99 -3.31 -15.01 -4.20
C VAL A 99 -1.90 -15.54 -3.97
N PHE A 100 -1.15 -14.85 -3.11
CA PHE A 100 0.27 -15.04 -2.91
C PHE A 100 0.55 -15.58 -1.49
N PRO A 101 1.10 -16.80 -1.37
CA PRO A 101 1.44 -17.37 -0.07
C PRO A 101 2.72 -16.76 0.51
N ILE A 102 3.02 -17.11 1.76
CA ILE A 102 4.37 -16.95 2.32
C ILE A 102 5.39 -17.65 1.41
N GLY A 103 6.55 -17.04 1.25
CA GLY A 103 7.58 -17.38 0.28
C GLY A 103 7.44 -16.65 -1.05
N SER A 104 6.67 -15.56 -1.09
CA SER A 104 6.50 -14.70 -2.28
C SER A 104 7.38 -13.45 -2.20
N VAL A 105 7.94 -13.04 -3.34
CA VAL A 105 8.72 -11.81 -3.49
C VAL A 105 8.13 -10.94 -4.58
N PHE A 106 7.76 -9.71 -4.26
CA PHE A 106 7.19 -8.73 -5.17
C PHE A 106 8.27 -7.73 -5.60
N VAL A 107 8.26 -7.35 -6.87
CA VAL A 107 9.13 -6.32 -7.45
C VAL A 107 8.27 -5.40 -8.31
N ALA A 108 8.04 -4.18 -7.83
CA ALA A 108 7.30 -3.13 -8.52
C ALA A 108 8.28 -2.10 -9.09
N ASP A 109 8.43 -2.10 -10.42
CA ASP A 109 9.24 -1.13 -11.15
C ASP A 109 8.35 -0.01 -11.69
N MET A 110 8.58 1.22 -11.20
CA MET A 110 7.76 2.39 -11.50
C MET A 110 8.59 3.51 -12.08
N ALA A 111 8.08 4.15 -13.13
CA ALA A 111 8.64 5.40 -13.63
C ALA A 111 8.00 6.64 -12.95
N HIS A 112 6.82 6.48 -12.37
CA HIS A 112 6.08 7.55 -11.70
C HIS A 112 5.14 6.97 -10.64
N MET A 113 4.94 7.68 -9.53
CA MET A 113 3.90 7.42 -8.53
C MET A 113 3.04 8.68 -8.27
N PRO A 114 1.80 8.54 -7.77
CA PRO A 114 0.93 9.68 -7.52
C PRO A 114 1.50 10.62 -6.45
N THR A 115 1.30 11.92 -6.63
CA THR A 115 1.68 12.94 -5.63
C THR A 115 0.75 14.14 -5.72
N GLY A 116 0.58 14.86 -4.61
CA GLY A 116 -0.17 16.10 -4.57
C GLY A 116 -1.08 16.21 -3.36
N CYS A 117 -1.57 17.42 -3.10
CA CYS A 117 -2.51 17.66 -2.01
C CYS A 117 -3.76 16.79 -2.17
N SER A 118 -4.27 16.27 -1.05
CA SER A 118 -5.33 15.25 -0.94
C SER A 118 -4.95 13.83 -1.39
N VAL A 119 -3.90 13.63 -2.19
CA VAL A 119 -3.60 12.33 -2.81
C VAL A 119 -3.08 11.35 -1.76
N TRP A 120 -3.64 10.14 -1.74
CA TRP A 120 -3.22 9.03 -0.88
C TRP A 120 -3.07 7.76 -1.72
N PRO A 121 -1.90 7.54 -2.34
CA PRO A 121 -1.67 6.34 -3.14
C PRO A 121 -1.11 5.21 -2.29
N SER A 122 -1.44 3.97 -2.67
CA SER A 122 -0.88 2.80 -2.01
C SER A 122 -0.65 1.61 -2.97
N ILE A 123 0.38 0.83 -2.64
CA ILE A 123 0.62 -0.52 -3.14
C ILE A 123 0.82 -1.40 -1.90
N TRP A 124 -0.09 -2.33 -1.68
CA TRP A 124 -0.17 -3.07 -0.43
C TRP A 124 -0.68 -4.48 -0.67
N LEU A 125 -0.49 -5.34 0.32
CA LEU A 125 -0.96 -6.71 0.32
C LEU A 125 -2.05 -6.86 1.37
N ASN A 126 -3.20 -7.42 0.98
CA ASN A 126 -4.34 -7.64 1.84
C ASN A 126 -4.56 -9.14 2.09
N GLY A 127 -4.64 -9.55 3.35
CA GLY A 127 -4.88 -10.93 3.72
C GLY A 127 -6.28 -11.41 3.34
N ILE A 128 -6.39 -12.64 2.87
CA ILE A 128 -7.69 -13.29 2.66
C ILE A 128 -8.29 -13.67 4.02
N LEU A 129 -9.35 -12.97 4.41
CA LEU A 129 -10.13 -13.28 5.62
C LEU A 129 -10.88 -14.61 5.45
N ALA A 130 -10.80 -15.49 6.45
CA ALA A 130 -11.68 -16.64 6.52
C ALA A 130 -13.09 -16.23 6.98
N PRO A 131 -14.12 -17.06 6.77
CA PRO A 131 -15.46 -16.76 7.29
C PRO A 131 -15.45 -16.53 8.81
N GLY A 132 -15.86 -15.33 9.22
CA GLY A 132 -15.90 -14.91 10.63
C GLY A 132 -14.72 -14.03 11.07
N ASP A 133 -13.67 -13.96 10.26
CA ASP A 133 -12.54 -13.05 10.48
C ASP A 133 -12.93 -11.61 10.09
N VAL A 134 -12.32 -10.63 10.76
CA VAL A 134 -12.42 -9.21 10.40
C VAL A 134 -11.03 -8.65 10.14
N TRP A 135 -10.91 -7.57 9.39
CA TRP A 135 -9.63 -6.88 9.32
C TRP A 135 -9.18 -6.45 10.74
N PRO A 136 -7.89 -6.61 11.13
CA PRO A 136 -6.74 -7.10 10.35
C PRO A 136 -6.36 -8.57 10.62
N ASP A 137 -7.32 -9.47 10.86
CA ASP A 137 -7.08 -10.85 11.32
C ASP A 137 -6.21 -11.71 10.38
N ALA A 138 -6.21 -11.41 9.07
CA ALA A 138 -5.37 -12.08 8.07
C ALA A 138 -4.09 -11.29 7.69
N GLY A 139 -3.87 -10.15 8.34
CA GLY A 139 -2.73 -9.26 8.12
C GLY A 139 -2.86 -8.37 6.88
N GLU A 140 -2.14 -7.26 6.92
CA GLU A 140 -1.99 -6.27 5.86
C GLU A 140 -0.54 -5.78 5.81
N ILE A 141 -0.01 -5.58 4.60
CA ILE A 141 1.38 -5.23 4.37
C ILE A 141 1.48 -4.06 3.39
N ASP A 142 1.86 -2.88 3.87
CA ASP A 142 1.94 -1.66 3.08
C ASP A 142 3.35 -1.46 2.54
N LEU A 143 3.55 -1.82 1.27
CA LEU A 143 4.84 -1.68 0.58
C LEU A 143 5.10 -0.22 0.17
N LEU A 144 4.08 0.47 -0.31
CA LEU A 144 4.13 1.87 -0.65
C LEU A 144 2.89 2.54 -0.11
N GLU A 145 3.07 3.55 0.74
CA GLU A 145 1.98 4.35 1.26
C GLU A 145 2.49 5.73 1.70
N GLY A 146 1.66 6.74 1.45
CA GLY A 146 1.92 8.10 1.87
C GLY A 146 0.75 8.99 1.49
N ILE A 147 0.80 10.24 1.94
CA ILE A 147 -0.30 11.19 1.77
C ILE A 147 0.19 12.57 1.37
N ASN A 148 -0.69 13.34 0.73
CA ASN A 148 -0.47 14.73 0.38
C ASN A 148 0.86 14.92 -0.37
N LYS A 149 1.75 15.77 0.17
CA LYS A 149 3.06 16.10 -0.41
C LYS A 149 4.21 15.42 0.32
N MET A 150 3.98 14.26 0.96
CA MET A 150 5.06 13.47 1.55
C MET A 150 6.15 13.19 0.52
N THR A 151 7.40 13.23 0.97
CA THR A 151 8.60 12.97 0.15
C THR A 151 9.31 11.68 0.54
N THR A 152 8.80 11.02 1.58
CA THR A 152 9.34 9.79 2.14
C THR A 152 8.20 8.80 2.29
N ASN A 153 8.42 7.56 1.89
CA ASN A 153 7.44 6.49 2.01
C ASN A 153 7.24 6.10 3.47
N GLN A 154 6.03 5.65 3.82
CA GLN A 154 5.80 4.91 5.05
C GLN A 154 5.55 3.44 4.71
N PHE A 155 6.33 2.55 5.32
CA PHE A 155 6.06 1.11 5.30
C PHE A 155 5.30 0.76 6.58
N SER A 156 4.28 -0.07 6.48
CA SER A 156 3.42 -0.41 7.62
C SER A 156 2.99 -1.88 7.58
N LEU A 157 2.74 -2.45 8.76
CA LEU A 157 1.99 -3.70 8.92
C LEU A 157 0.78 -3.47 9.81
N HIS A 158 -0.33 -4.09 9.44
CA HIS A 158 -1.48 -4.29 10.32
C HIS A 158 -1.70 -5.79 10.51
N SER A 159 -2.03 -6.23 11.72
CA SER A 159 -2.08 -7.66 12.05
C SER A 159 -2.94 -7.94 13.29
N PRO A 160 -3.27 -9.21 13.58
CA PRO A 160 -3.80 -9.61 14.89
C PRO A 160 -2.86 -9.22 16.04
N ALA A 161 -3.37 -9.32 17.27
CA ALA A 161 -2.56 -9.13 18.46
C ALA A 161 -1.33 -10.07 18.47
N GLY A 162 -0.19 -9.55 18.94
CA GLY A 162 1.05 -10.33 19.09
C GLY A 162 2.11 -10.09 18.01
N CYS A 163 1.92 -9.08 17.16
CA CYS A 163 2.96 -8.58 16.25
C CYS A 163 3.32 -7.12 16.60
N SER A 164 4.62 -6.84 16.69
CA SER A 164 5.17 -5.50 16.89
C SER A 164 6.45 -5.30 16.08
N GLN A 165 6.68 -4.05 15.69
CA GLN A 165 7.96 -3.65 15.13
C GLN A 165 9.00 -3.47 16.25
N ASN A 166 10.11 -4.19 16.13
CA ASN A 166 11.27 -4.07 16.98
C ASN A 166 12.08 -2.81 16.62
N GLN A 167 12.04 -1.82 17.51
CA GLN A 167 12.69 -0.53 17.31
C GLN A 167 14.24 -0.59 17.30
N SER A 168 14.84 -1.73 17.67
CA SER A 168 16.29 -1.94 17.75
C SER A 168 16.84 -2.78 16.61
N ILE A 169 16.02 -3.12 15.60
CA ILE A 169 16.46 -3.94 14.47
C ILE A 169 17.39 -3.15 13.53
N THR A 170 18.37 -3.82 12.94
CA THR A 170 19.20 -3.24 11.88
C THR A 170 18.40 -3.16 10.58
N GLN A 171 18.09 -1.95 10.14
CA GLN A 171 17.45 -1.62 8.86
C GLN A 171 17.87 -0.22 8.42
N LEU A 172 17.58 0.17 7.18
CA LEU A 172 17.96 1.50 6.67
C LEU A 172 16.95 2.60 7.03
N GLY A 173 15.66 2.24 7.11
CA GLY A 173 14.58 3.16 7.50
C GLY A 173 14.51 3.38 9.01
N SER A 174 13.74 4.38 9.42
CA SER A 174 13.58 4.75 10.82
C SER A 174 12.25 4.26 11.37
N PRO A 175 12.22 3.34 12.36
CA PRO A 175 10.97 2.96 13.00
C PRO A 175 10.28 4.16 13.64
N ILE A 176 8.96 4.26 13.50
CA ILE A 176 8.17 5.33 14.12
C ILE A 176 7.93 4.94 15.59
N ALA A 177 8.54 5.68 16.51
CA ALA A 177 8.55 5.37 17.95
C ALA A 177 7.15 5.14 18.54
N SER A 178 6.16 5.91 18.09
CA SER A 178 4.76 5.84 18.54
C SER A 178 3.91 4.80 17.83
N GLN A 179 4.46 4.09 16.83
CA GLN A 179 3.77 3.09 16.00
C GLN A 179 4.58 1.79 15.98
N SER A 180 4.77 1.17 17.14
CA SER A 180 5.43 -0.13 17.25
C SER A 180 4.46 -1.30 17.31
N ASN A 181 3.20 -1.10 17.69
CA ASN A 181 2.20 -2.17 17.79
C ASN A 181 1.41 -2.31 16.49
N CYS A 182 1.53 -3.46 15.83
CA CYS A 182 0.89 -3.74 14.54
C CYS A 182 -0.61 -4.03 14.65
N ASN A 183 -1.14 -4.21 15.87
CA ASN A 183 -2.57 -4.40 16.14
C ASN A 183 -3.26 -3.08 16.54
N THR A 184 -2.95 -2.00 15.83
CA THR A 184 -3.60 -0.70 16.02
C THR A 184 -4.13 -0.19 14.68
N THR A 185 -5.00 0.82 14.71
CA THR A 185 -5.50 1.46 13.49
C THR A 185 -4.39 2.11 12.65
N LYS A 186 -3.26 2.47 13.25
CA LYS A 186 -2.08 3.02 12.55
C LYS A 186 -1.06 1.95 12.15
N GLY A 187 -1.25 0.71 12.59
CA GLY A 187 -0.28 -0.36 12.41
C GLY A 187 1.06 -0.07 13.09
N CYS A 188 2.08 -0.81 12.68
CA CYS A 188 3.45 -0.60 13.08
C CYS A 188 4.30 -0.18 11.88
N SER A 189 5.02 0.93 12.01
CA SER A 189 5.44 1.68 10.83
C SER A 189 6.92 2.04 10.85
N VAL A 190 7.52 2.06 9.66
CA VAL A 190 8.90 2.47 9.39
C VAL A 190 8.88 3.59 8.35
N THR A 191 9.45 4.74 8.70
CA THR A 191 9.74 5.81 7.75
C THR A 191 10.85 5.36 6.80
N GLY A 192 10.60 5.44 5.49
CA GLY A 192 11.55 5.09 4.45
C GLY A 192 12.74 6.05 4.32
N LEU A 193 13.49 5.87 3.24
CA LEU A 193 14.63 6.74 2.93
C LEU A 193 14.16 8.10 2.38
N PRO A 194 14.96 9.17 2.50
CA PRO A 194 14.70 10.43 1.80
C PRO A 194 14.46 10.21 0.30
N ASP A 195 13.60 11.04 -0.28
CA ASP A 195 13.25 11.05 -1.70
C ASP A 195 12.64 9.75 -2.23
N SER A 196 12.21 8.84 -1.35
CA SER A 196 11.60 7.57 -1.74
C SER A 196 10.17 7.72 -2.25
N PHE A 197 9.50 8.84 -2.01
CA PHE A 197 8.08 9.00 -2.34
C PHE A 197 7.76 10.31 -3.04
N GLY A 198 6.67 10.32 -3.80
CA GLY A 198 6.07 11.51 -4.37
C GLY A 198 6.98 12.22 -5.38
N ALA A 199 6.97 13.56 -5.34
CA ALA A 199 7.64 14.39 -6.35
C ALA A 199 9.17 14.14 -6.47
N PRO A 200 9.94 13.96 -5.39
CA PRO A 200 11.36 13.59 -5.50
C PRO A 200 11.60 12.25 -6.18
N PHE A 201 10.82 11.20 -5.86
CA PHE A 201 10.91 9.90 -6.53
C PHE A 201 10.66 10.04 -8.03
N ASN A 202 9.60 10.78 -8.40
CA ASN A 202 9.25 11.03 -9.81
C ASN A 202 10.36 11.81 -10.53
N SER A 203 10.94 12.81 -9.88
CA SER A 203 12.03 13.63 -10.44
C SER A 203 13.32 12.84 -10.66
N ALA A 204 13.53 11.76 -9.90
CA ALA A 204 14.64 10.83 -10.09
C ALA A 204 14.42 9.80 -11.21
N GLY A 205 13.32 9.89 -11.97
CA GLY A 205 12.95 8.90 -12.99
C GLY A 205 12.30 7.64 -12.41
N GLY A 206 11.73 7.77 -11.21
CA GLY A 206 11.13 6.69 -10.44
C GLY A 206 12.16 5.75 -9.82
N GLY A 207 11.83 4.47 -9.75
CA GLY A 207 12.63 3.48 -9.04
C GLY A 207 11.91 2.15 -8.89
N VAL A 208 12.45 1.29 -8.03
CA VAL A 208 11.93 -0.04 -7.74
C VAL A 208 11.61 -0.17 -6.26
N TYR A 209 10.45 -0.73 -5.96
CA TYR A 209 10.10 -1.25 -4.65
C TYR A 209 10.10 -2.77 -4.69
N ALA A 210 10.63 -3.40 -3.65
CA ALA A 210 10.55 -4.85 -3.51
C ALA A 210 10.10 -5.25 -2.10
N LEU A 211 9.40 -6.38 -2.01
CA LEU A 211 8.88 -6.96 -0.79
C LEU A 211 9.15 -8.46 -0.77
N GLN A 212 9.78 -8.96 0.29
CA GLN A 212 9.90 -10.38 0.59
C GLN A 212 8.94 -10.71 1.72
N PHE A 213 8.01 -11.62 1.46
CA PHE A 213 7.04 -12.14 2.43
C PHE A 213 7.42 -13.57 2.80
N ASP A 214 8.16 -13.75 3.89
CA ASP A 214 8.71 -15.04 4.30
C ASP A 214 8.40 -15.35 5.78
N VAL A 215 8.50 -16.62 6.19
CA VAL A 215 8.35 -17.03 7.59
C VAL A 215 9.37 -16.35 8.52
N SER A 216 10.56 -16.02 8.01
CA SER A 216 11.60 -15.32 8.78
C SER A 216 11.32 -13.84 8.99
N GLY A 217 10.41 -13.24 8.21
CA GLY A 217 10.08 -11.83 8.31
C GLY A 217 9.47 -11.26 7.05
N ILE A 218 9.00 -10.01 7.16
CA ILE A 218 8.62 -9.18 6.03
C ILE A 218 9.70 -8.13 5.84
N TYR A 219 10.31 -8.12 4.66
CA TYR A 219 11.43 -7.23 4.34
C TYR A 219 11.11 -6.42 3.10
N MET A 220 11.36 -5.12 3.15
CA MET A 220 11.02 -4.19 2.07
C MET A 220 12.21 -3.34 1.68
N TRP A 221 12.40 -3.15 0.38
CA TRP A 221 13.47 -2.36 -0.21
C TRP A 221 12.90 -1.29 -1.12
N THR A 222 13.64 -0.20 -1.26
CA THR A 222 13.43 0.79 -2.31
C THR A 222 14.78 1.18 -2.91
N TRP A 223 14.82 1.34 -4.23
CA TRP A 223 15.98 1.85 -4.94
C TRP A 223 15.53 2.95 -5.90
N PRO A 224 16.12 4.17 -5.84
CA PRO A 224 15.92 5.16 -6.89
C PRO A 224 16.46 4.60 -8.21
N ARG A 225 15.92 5.08 -9.35
CA ARG A 225 16.22 4.55 -10.68
C ARG A 225 17.70 4.28 -10.96
N ALA A 226 18.58 5.20 -10.55
CA ALA A 226 20.02 5.11 -10.78
C ALA A 226 20.74 4.03 -9.95
N SER A 227 20.09 3.49 -8.91
CA SER A 227 20.67 2.54 -7.95
C SER A 227 19.95 1.20 -7.95
N VAL A 228 19.08 0.94 -8.93
CA VAL A 228 18.40 -0.36 -9.08
C VAL A 228 19.45 -1.45 -9.30
N PRO A 229 19.46 -2.53 -8.49
CA PRO A 229 20.38 -3.65 -8.66
C PRO A 229 20.37 -4.23 -10.08
N GLN A 230 21.53 -4.69 -10.55
CA GLN A 230 21.65 -5.27 -11.89
C GLN A 230 20.77 -6.52 -12.05
N SER A 231 20.65 -7.34 -11.00
CA SER A 231 19.78 -8.52 -11.00
C SER A 231 18.31 -8.18 -11.26
N ILE A 232 17.84 -7.01 -10.79
CA ILE A 232 16.49 -6.52 -11.05
C ILE A 232 16.38 -5.86 -12.42
N SER A 233 17.31 -4.97 -12.78
CA SER A 233 17.24 -4.24 -14.05
C SER A 233 17.40 -5.14 -15.29
N GLN A 234 18.05 -6.30 -15.14
CA GLN A 234 18.18 -7.31 -16.19
C GLN A 234 17.15 -8.43 -16.08
N ALA A 235 16.26 -8.39 -15.09
CA ALA A 235 15.22 -9.40 -14.95
C ALA A 235 14.28 -9.38 -16.16
N THR A 236 13.86 -10.56 -16.60
CA THR A 236 12.94 -10.74 -17.72
C THR A 236 11.64 -11.37 -17.24
N SER A 237 10.58 -11.18 -18.02
CA SER A 237 9.31 -11.88 -17.81
C SER A 237 9.54 -13.38 -17.92
N GLY A 238 9.12 -14.15 -16.92
CA GLY A 238 9.27 -15.62 -16.89
C GLY A 238 10.70 -16.12 -16.65
N GLY A 239 11.68 -15.25 -16.40
CA GLY A 239 13.03 -15.63 -15.98
C GLY A 239 13.18 -15.67 -14.46
N PRO A 240 14.15 -16.44 -13.91
CA PRO A 240 14.48 -16.37 -12.49
C PRO A 240 15.11 -15.02 -12.14
N LEU A 241 15.00 -14.63 -10.87
CA LEU A 241 15.63 -13.45 -10.30
C LEU A 241 16.63 -13.85 -9.22
N THR A 242 17.85 -13.34 -9.30
CA THR A 242 18.85 -13.58 -8.26
C THR A 242 18.77 -12.50 -7.20
N LYS A 243 18.41 -12.87 -5.98
CA LYS A 243 18.57 -12.02 -4.79
C LYS A 243 19.97 -12.24 -4.25
N ASP A 244 20.84 -11.25 -4.45
CA ASP A 244 22.24 -11.28 -4.03
C ASP A 244 22.57 -10.12 -3.09
N ALA A 245 23.84 -9.97 -2.74
CA ALA A 245 24.30 -8.92 -1.84
C ALA A 245 24.07 -7.49 -2.37
N THR A 246 23.82 -7.30 -3.68
CA THR A 246 23.62 -5.97 -4.28
C THR A 246 22.27 -5.35 -3.91
N TRP A 247 21.32 -6.14 -3.42
CA TRP A 247 20.08 -5.64 -2.86
C TRP A 247 20.32 -4.81 -1.58
N GLY A 248 21.40 -5.11 -0.85
CA GLY A 248 21.73 -4.46 0.41
C GLY A 248 20.72 -4.75 1.53
N SER A 249 20.85 -3.97 2.61
CA SER A 249 19.94 -4.06 3.76
C SER A 249 18.53 -3.60 3.39
N ALA A 250 17.52 -4.23 3.98
CA ALA A 250 16.13 -3.78 3.85
C ALA A 250 15.94 -2.38 4.45
N VAL A 251 15.06 -1.61 3.84
CA VAL A 251 14.64 -0.30 4.37
C VAL A 251 13.70 -0.50 5.55
N ALA A 252 12.74 -1.40 5.42
CA ALA A 252 11.92 -1.85 6.54
C ALA A 252 12.09 -3.36 6.73
N ALA A 253 12.33 -3.79 7.96
CA ALA A 253 12.48 -5.19 8.34
C ALA A 253 11.61 -5.51 9.55
N TYR A 254 10.58 -6.33 9.34
CA TYR A 254 9.72 -6.87 10.39
C TYR A 254 10.13 -8.32 10.63
N VAL A 255 11.08 -8.51 11.54
CA VAL A 255 11.70 -9.82 11.76
C VAL A 255 10.74 -10.75 12.49
N GLY A 256 10.54 -11.92 11.89
CA GLY A 256 9.73 -13.00 12.44
C GLY A 256 10.32 -13.58 13.72
N GLY A 257 9.46 -14.09 14.60
CA GLY A 257 9.86 -14.71 15.85
C GLY A 257 8.92 -14.34 17.00
N ALA A 258 9.51 -14.05 18.17
CA ALA A 258 8.74 -13.79 19.39
C ALA A 258 7.97 -12.47 19.35
N THR A 259 8.46 -11.45 18.64
CA THR A 259 7.81 -10.14 18.52
C THR A 259 6.77 -10.10 17.40
N CYS A 260 6.83 -11.01 16.43
CA CYS A 260 5.82 -11.16 15.40
C CYS A 260 5.93 -12.55 14.77
N ASN A 261 4.92 -13.39 14.92
CA ASN A 261 4.90 -14.70 14.26
C ASN A 261 4.25 -14.57 12.89
N ILE A 262 5.05 -14.38 11.83
CA ILE A 262 4.55 -14.11 10.48
C ILE A 262 3.55 -15.17 10.01
N ALA A 263 3.88 -16.46 10.19
CA ALA A 263 3.02 -17.56 9.76
C ALA A 263 1.68 -17.67 10.52
N LYS A 264 1.55 -17.02 11.68
CA LYS A 264 0.28 -16.93 12.43
C LYS A 264 -0.47 -15.62 12.19
N SER A 265 0.26 -14.53 11.93
CA SER A 265 -0.31 -13.19 11.82
C SER A 265 -0.71 -12.82 10.38
N PHE A 266 -0.15 -13.49 9.38
CA PHE A 266 -0.37 -13.17 7.97
C PHE A 266 -0.76 -14.43 7.19
N GLY A 267 -1.96 -14.39 6.60
CA GLY A 267 -2.43 -15.40 5.67
C GLY A 267 -1.85 -15.19 4.26
N ALA A 268 -2.35 -15.96 3.29
CA ALA A 268 -2.07 -15.68 1.89
C ALA A 268 -2.70 -14.33 1.50
N GLN A 269 -2.02 -13.57 0.65
CA GLN A 269 -2.30 -12.17 0.40
C GLN A 269 -2.72 -11.91 -1.05
N GLN A 270 -3.53 -10.88 -1.29
CA GLN A 270 -3.77 -10.29 -2.61
C GLN A 270 -3.06 -8.95 -2.73
N LEU A 271 -2.53 -8.66 -3.91
CA LEU A 271 -1.97 -7.35 -4.23
C LEU A 271 -3.10 -6.35 -4.46
N VAL A 272 -3.05 -5.21 -3.79
CA VAL A 272 -3.98 -4.10 -3.95
C VAL A 272 -3.21 -2.84 -4.37
N ILE A 273 -3.76 -2.11 -5.33
CA ILE A 273 -3.24 -0.81 -5.78
C ILE A 273 -4.41 0.16 -5.79
N ASN A 274 -4.28 1.31 -5.14
CA ASN A 274 -5.30 2.36 -5.18
C ASN A 274 -4.71 3.76 -5.08
N ILE A 275 -5.54 4.74 -5.44
CA ILE A 275 -5.28 6.15 -5.19
C ILE A 275 -6.52 6.74 -4.51
N ALA A 276 -6.51 6.80 -3.19
CA ALA A 276 -7.53 7.48 -2.39
C ALA A 276 -7.32 9.00 -2.42
N LEU A 277 -8.34 9.75 -1.96
CA LEU A 277 -8.28 11.20 -1.80
C LEU A 277 -8.83 11.60 -0.44
N CYS A 278 -8.13 12.47 0.29
CA CYS A 278 -8.51 12.90 1.63
C CYS A 278 -8.69 11.72 2.60
N GLY A 279 -9.91 11.47 3.08
CA GLY A 279 -10.21 10.38 4.00
C GLY A 279 -9.54 10.52 5.36
N ASP A 280 -9.49 9.39 6.07
CA ASP A 280 -9.10 9.31 7.48
C ASP A 280 -7.66 9.74 7.76
N TRP A 281 -6.79 9.76 6.73
CA TRP A 281 -5.39 10.14 6.86
C TRP A 281 -5.02 11.41 6.10
N ALA A 282 -5.11 11.44 4.76
CA ALA A 282 -4.71 12.61 3.99
C ALA A 282 -5.61 13.83 4.23
N GLY A 283 -6.87 13.57 4.60
CA GLY A 283 -7.89 14.58 4.86
C GLY A 283 -7.99 15.05 6.31
N GLU A 284 -7.22 14.45 7.23
CA GLU A 284 -7.23 14.88 8.64
C GLU A 284 -6.83 16.36 8.72
N PRO A 285 -7.62 17.24 9.36
CA PRO A 285 -7.44 18.68 9.26
C PRO A 285 -6.05 19.20 9.64
N GLY A 286 -5.44 18.68 10.71
CA GLY A 286 -4.10 19.09 11.16
C GLY A 286 -3.00 18.62 10.21
N ILE A 287 -3.10 17.38 9.72
CA ILE A 287 -2.18 16.80 8.76
C ILE A 287 -2.26 17.55 7.42
N TYR A 288 -3.47 17.74 6.90
CA TYR A 288 -3.67 18.45 5.63
C TYR A 288 -3.16 19.90 5.71
N ALA A 289 -3.50 20.63 6.77
CA ALA A 289 -3.06 22.01 6.96
C ALA A 289 -1.54 22.15 7.07
N SER A 290 -0.85 21.17 7.66
CA SER A 290 0.62 21.15 7.77
C SER A 290 1.34 20.60 6.54
N SER A 291 0.63 20.02 5.58
CA SER A 291 1.21 19.40 4.37
C SER A 291 1.57 20.39 3.26
N GLY A 292 1.53 21.71 3.52
CA GLY A 292 1.80 22.74 2.51
C GLY A 292 0.73 22.77 1.41
N CYS A 293 -0.51 22.46 1.78
CA CYS A 293 -1.66 22.41 0.88
C CYS A 293 -2.50 23.69 0.95
N PRO A 294 -3.32 23.99 -0.09
CA PRO A 294 -4.18 25.16 -0.07
C PRO A 294 -5.08 25.18 1.17
N ALA A 295 -5.26 26.37 1.75
CA ALA A 295 -6.08 26.56 2.95
C ALA A 295 -7.54 26.13 2.70
N GLY A 296 -8.19 25.65 3.76
CA GLY A 296 -9.55 25.11 3.72
C GLY A 296 -9.58 23.63 4.10
N THR A 297 -10.72 22.97 3.85
CA THR A 297 -10.82 21.52 4.03
C THR A 297 -10.18 20.78 2.86
N CYS A 298 -9.62 19.59 3.10
CA CYS A 298 -9.05 18.77 2.02
C CYS A 298 -10.03 18.58 0.86
N TYR A 299 -11.28 18.26 1.18
CA TYR A 299 -12.36 18.08 0.22
C TYR A 299 -12.64 19.36 -0.59
N GLY A 300 -12.93 20.49 0.08
CA GLY A 300 -13.33 21.72 -0.59
C GLY A 300 -12.20 22.37 -1.39
N ALA A 301 -10.95 22.20 -0.95
CA ALA A 301 -9.79 22.81 -1.60
C ALA A 301 -9.23 22.00 -2.78
N ASN A 302 -9.51 20.70 -2.88
CA ASN A 302 -8.90 19.84 -3.91
C ASN A 302 -9.91 19.01 -4.71
N VAL A 303 -10.94 18.47 -4.07
CA VAL A 303 -11.82 17.47 -4.70
C VAL A 303 -12.92 18.17 -5.49
N VAL A 304 -13.57 19.16 -4.88
CA VAL A 304 -14.62 19.98 -5.51
C VAL A 304 -14.03 20.85 -6.61
N GLY A 305 -14.75 20.97 -7.73
CA GLY A 305 -14.34 21.77 -8.87
C GLY A 305 -13.57 20.96 -9.91
N ASN A 306 -12.76 21.67 -10.72
CA ASN A 306 -12.01 21.08 -11.82
C ASN A 306 -10.87 20.18 -11.32
N GLY A 307 -10.70 18.99 -11.91
CA GLY A 307 -9.65 18.04 -11.58
C GLY A 307 -8.23 18.36 -12.05
N SER A 308 -7.96 19.53 -12.64
CA SER A 308 -6.65 19.85 -13.21
C SER A 308 -5.47 19.79 -12.21
N ASN A 309 -5.75 19.87 -10.91
CA ASN A 309 -4.76 19.68 -9.84
C ASN A 309 -4.24 18.24 -9.71
N TYR A 310 -4.91 17.25 -10.32
CA TYR A 310 -4.54 15.83 -10.25
C TYR A 310 -3.67 15.35 -11.43
N GLY A 311 -2.99 16.28 -12.13
CA GLY A 311 -2.10 15.94 -13.25
C GLY A 311 -1.00 14.94 -12.89
N ASP A 312 -0.44 15.04 -11.68
CA ASP A 312 0.61 14.15 -11.17
C ASP A 312 0.06 13.04 -10.25
N ALA A 313 -1.26 12.84 -10.19
CA ALA A 313 -1.90 11.82 -9.36
C ALA A 313 -2.06 10.50 -10.13
N TYR A 314 -0.95 9.92 -10.60
CA TYR A 314 -0.94 8.67 -11.34
C TYR A 314 0.29 7.79 -11.06
N PHE A 315 0.09 6.48 -11.11
CA PHE A 315 1.16 5.51 -11.25
C PHE A 315 1.49 5.31 -12.73
N ALA A 316 2.77 5.12 -13.04
CA ALA A 316 3.24 4.57 -14.31
C ALA A 316 4.19 3.39 -14.03
N PHE A 317 3.67 2.18 -14.22
CA PHE A 317 4.39 0.94 -13.98
C PHE A 317 5.11 0.49 -15.25
N ASN A 318 6.41 0.20 -15.14
CA ASN A 318 7.09 -0.62 -16.13
C ASN A 318 6.61 -2.07 -16.00
N TYR A 319 6.58 -2.59 -14.76
CA TYR A 319 5.97 -3.88 -14.43
C TYR A 319 5.74 -4.01 -12.92
N ILE A 320 4.91 -4.96 -12.53
CA ILE A 320 4.98 -5.64 -11.23
C ILE A 320 5.22 -7.11 -11.49
N ARG A 321 6.30 -7.66 -10.93
CA ARG A 321 6.62 -9.08 -11.00
C ARG A 321 6.53 -9.70 -9.62
N VAL A 322 6.04 -10.92 -9.56
CA VAL A 322 6.03 -11.72 -8.35
C VAL A 322 6.79 -13.01 -8.61
N TYR A 323 7.62 -13.37 -7.64
CA TYR A 323 8.45 -14.56 -7.63
C TYR A 323 8.15 -15.41 -6.40
N SER A 324 8.52 -16.68 -6.44
CA SER A 324 8.54 -17.59 -5.30
C SER A 324 9.97 -17.94 -4.91
N GLU A 325 10.20 -18.13 -3.63
CA GLU A 325 11.43 -18.71 -3.11
C GLU A 325 11.53 -20.22 -3.37
N SER A 326 10.42 -20.87 -3.76
CA SER A 326 10.34 -22.30 -4.03
C SER A 326 10.17 -22.58 -5.53
N PRO A 327 10.96 -23.52 -6.11
CA PRO A 327 10.79 -23.90 -7.51
C PRO A 327 9.45 -24.59 -7.75
N GLY A 328 8.83 -24.32 -8.90
CA GLY A 328 7.60 -24.99 -9.34
C GLY A 328 6.32 -24.50 -8.64
N ALA A 329 6.40 -23.45 -7.82
CA ALA A 329 5.21 -22.80 -7.27
C ALA A 329 4.34 -22.19 -8.38
N SER A 330 3.03 -22.20 -8.16
CA SER A 330 2.03 -21.59 -9.06
C SER A 330 0.99 -20.86 -8.22
N VAL A 331 0.50 -19.72 -8.71
CA VAL A 331 -0.53 -18.94 -8.01
C VAL A 331 -1.94 -19.33 -8.46
N ALA A 332 -2.83 -19.54 -7.51
CA ALA A 332 -4.26 -19.75 -7.79
C ALA A 332 -4.87 -18.45 -8.36
N GLY A 333 -5.73 -18.56 -9.36
CA GLY A 333 -6.41 -17.41 -10.00
C GLY A 333 -5.71 -16.81 -11.22
N SER A 334 -4.52 -17.31 -11.60
CA SER A 334 -3.85 -16.96 -12.87
C SER A 334 -4.42 -17.80 -14.02
N SER A 335 -5.60 -17.44 -14.53
CA SER A 335 -6.09 -17.98 -15.80
C SER A 335 -5.94 -16.93 -16.89
N SER A 336 -4.84 -17.01 -17.65
CA SER A 336 -4.71 -16.39 -18.96
C SER A 336 -5.28 -17.35 -20.02
N ALA A 337 -6.56 -17.19 -20.36
CA ALA A 337 -7.11 -17.89 -21.52
C ALA A 337 -6.64 -17.19 -22.81
N GLY A 338 -5.53 -17.66 -23.38
CA GLY A 338 -5.13 -17.34 -24.76
C GLY A 338 -5.93 -18.19 -25.78
N PRO A 339 -6.19 -17.70 -27.00
CA PRO A 339 -7.02 -18.40 -27.98
C PRO A 339 -6.24 -19.57 -28.62
N GLY A 340 -6.37 -20.75 -28.03
CA GLY A 340 -5.89 -22.00 -28.61
C GLY A 340 -6.83 -22.48 -29.73
N SER A 341 -6.33 -22.42 -30.97
CA SER A 341 -6.98 -23.00 -32.15
C SER A 341 -6.76 -24.52 -32.17
N GLY A 342 -7.83 -25.33 -32.20
CA GLY A 342 -7.78 -26.78 -32.38
C GLY A 342 -9.16 -27.40 -32.57
N PRO A 343 -9.31 -28.46 -33.39
CA PRO A 343 -10.50 -28.70 -34.21
C PRO A 343 -11.64 -29.41 -33.47
N GLY A 344 -12.86 -29.20 -33.98
CA GLY A 344 -14.10 -29.50 -33.28
C GLY A 344 -14.54 -30.96 -33.24
N SER A 345 -15.61 -31.20 -32.49
CA SER A 345 -16.69 -32.11 -32.81
C SER A 345 -17.93 -31.73 -31.99
N GLY A 346 -19.09 -31.73 -32.63
CA GLY A 346 -20.33 -31.20 -32.08
C GLY A 346 -21.02 -32.10 -31.07
N SER A 347 -21.88 -31.48 -30.26
CA SER A 347 -23.08 -32.11 -29.69
C SER A 347 -24.00 -31.03 -29.13
N THR A 348 -25.18 -30.95 -29.72
CA THR A 348 -26.34 -30.16 -29.30
C THR A 348 -26.81 -30.55 -27.89
N GLY A 349 -27.14 -29.57 -27.06
CA GLY A 349 -27.81 -29.78 -25.78
C GLY A 349 -28.28 -28.47 -25.15
N SER A 350 -29.55 -28.14 -25.38
CA SER A 350 -30.24 -26.98 -24.80
C SER A 350 -30.59 -27.21 -23.32
N GLY A 351 -30.33 -26.23 -22.46
CA GLY A 351 -30.78 -26.21 -21.06
C GLY A 351 -30.44 -24.87 -20.37
N PRO A 352 -31.34 -24.29 -19.56
CA PRO A 352 -31.34 -22.85 -19.27
C PRO A 352 -30.34 -22.46 -18.17
N ALA A 353 -29.80 -21.25 -18.31
CA ALA A 353 -28.90 -20.59 -17.39
C ALA A 353 -29.58 -20.32 -16.02
N LYS A 354 -28.98 -20.84 -14.95
CA LYS A 354 -29.22 -20.37 -13.58
C LYS A 354 -28.17 -19.32 -13.23
N THR A 355 -28.61 -18.07 -13.20
CA THR A 355 -27.95 -16.96 -12.53
C THR A 355 -27.90 -17.24 -11.02
N GLN A 356 -26.70 -17.44 -10.48
CA GLN A 356 -26.48 -17.37 -9.03
C GLN A 356 -25.93 -15.98 -8.72
N SER A 357 -26.83 -15.08 -8.30
CA SER A 357 -26.46 -13.84 -7.63
C SER A 357 -26.11 -14.17 -6.18
N ALA A 358 -24.84 -14.03 -5.82
CA ALA A 358 -24.44 -13.98 -4.42
C ALA A 358 -24.89 -12.63 -3.83
N ALA A 359 -25.72 -12.70 -2.80
CA ALA A 359 -26.31 -11.56 -2.12
C ALA A 359 -25.25 -10.83 -1.29
N VAL A 360 -25.13 -9.52 -1.52
CA VAL A 360 -24.42 -8.59 -0.66
C VAL A 360 -25.44 -8.05 0.36
N ASN A 361 -25.23 -8.34 1.64
CA ASN A 361 -26.00 -7.74 2.72
C ASN A 361 -25.57 -6.28 2.90
N ALA A 362 -26.41 -5.35 2.45
CA ALA A 362 -26.32 -3.93 2.78
C ALA A 362 -27.14 -3.64 4.05
N PRO A 363 -26.66 -2.81 4.99
CA PRO A 363 -27.49 -2.30 6.07
C PRO A 363 -28.48 -1.26 5.52
N THR A 364 -29.74 -1.40 5.91
CA THR A 364 -30.85 -0.51 5.53
C THR A 364 -30.68 0.89 6.12
N THR A 365 -30.76 1.91 5.26
CA THR A 365 -30.92 3.32 5.60
C THR A 365 -32.39 3.64 5.91
N GLY A 366 -32.66 4.18 7.09
CA GLY A 366 -33.96 4.77 7.44
C GLY A 366 -33.95 6.28 7.17
N ALA A 367 -34.84 6.74 6.29
CA ALA A 367 -35.09 8.16 6.04
C ALA A 367 -36.08 8.78 7.07
N PRO A 368 -36.12 10.12 7.24
CA PRO A 368 -36.69 10.78 8.42
C PRO A 368 -38.07 11.43 8.19
N ALA A 369 -38.82 11.73 9.28
CA ALA A 369 -39.77 12.85 9.46
C ALA A 369 -40.67 12.65 10.73
N PRO A 370 -41.40 13.65 11.26
CA PRO A 370 -41.12 15.09 11.43
C PRO A 370 -41.41 15.63 12.87
N SER A 371 -41.14 16.92 13.04
CA SER A 371 -41.39 17.88 14.14
C SER A 371 -42.57 17.68 15.11
N GLY A 372 -42.33 18.01 16.40
CA GLY A 372 -43.35 18.28 17.42
C GLY A 372 -42.81 19.10 18.59
N THR A 373 -43.58 20.13 18.97
CA THR A 373 -43.34 21.27 19.88
C THR A 373 -43.09 20.98 21.37
N SER A 374 -42.41 21.92 22.04
CA SER A 374 -42.22 22.05 23.51
C SER A 374 -43.54 22.17 24.32
N PRO A 375 -43.48 22.02 25.66
CA PRO A 375 -43.36 23.22 26.51
C PRO A 375 -42.44 23.07 27.74
N ALA A 376 -42.39 24.15 28.53
CA ALA A 376 -41.37 24.63 29.47
C ALA A 376 -41.30 24.03 30.90
N GLY A 377 -40.22 24.40 31.61
CA GLY A 377 -40.03 24.37 33.08
C GLY A 377 -38.74 23.60 33.45
N GLU A 378 -37.80 24.04 34.29
CA GLU A 378 -37.63 25.17 35.20
C GLU A 378 -36.11 25.30 35.49
N LEU A 379 -35.68 26.51 35.89
CA LEU A 379 -34.34 26.83 36.41
C LEU A 379 -33.92 25.96 37.60
N ARG A 380 -32.63 25.59 37.68
CA ARG A 380 -31.85 25.64 38.93
C ARG A 380 -30.35 25.75 38.66
N ALA A 381 -29.76 26.76 39.30
CA ALA A 381 -28.35 27.12 39.24
C ALA A 381 -27.46 26.13 40.03
N GLY A 382 -26.26 25.89 39.53
CA GLY A 382 -25.19 25.18 40.23
C GLY A 382 -23.83 25.71 39.77
N ILE A 383 -23.20 26.51 40.63
CA ILE A 383 -21.87 27.10 40.47
C ILE A 383 -20.81 26.00 40.68
N VAL A 384 -19.82 25.89 39.79
CA VAL A 384 -18.59 25.13 40.05
C VAL A 384 -17.37 26.02 39.75
N THR A 385 -16.58 26.23 40.80
CA THR A 385 -15.39 27.08 40.87
C THR A 385 -14.17 26.37 40.29
N VAL A 386 -13.40 27.05 39.45
CA VAL A 386 -12.11 26.58 38.90
C VAL A 386 -10.99 26.96 39.86
N GLY A 387 -10.22 25.97 40.32
CA GLY A 387 -9.00 26.16 41.12
C GLY A 387 -7.74 26.00 40.28
N ILE A 388 -6.97 27.08 40.14
CA ILE A 388 -5.65 27.14 39.52
C ILE A 388 -4.59 26.80 40.58
N LEU A 389 -3.71 25.83 40.29
CA LEU A 389 -2.58 25.47 41.15
C LEU A 389 -1.29 26.11 40.60
N LEU A 390 -0.75 27.07 41.35
CA LEU A 390 0.57 27.67 41.17
C LEU A 390 1.51 27.09 42.23
N CYS A 391 2.56 26.39 41.81
CA CYS A 391 3.68 26.02 42.69
C CYS A 391 4.85 26.97 42.46
N VAL A 392 5.17 27.76 43.49
CA VAL A 392 6.42 28.50 43.65
C VAL A 392 7.21 27.80 44.75
N SER A 393 8.49 27.51 44.51
CA SER A 393 9.41 26.98 45.52
C SER A 393 10.60 27.92 45.64
N VAL A 394 10.85 28.44 46.85
CA VAL A 394 12.01 29.24 47.22
C VAL A 394 12.68 28.62 48.44
N LEU A 395 13.98 28.34 48.27
CA LEU A 395 15.14 28.32 49.20
C LEU A 395 14.94 27.92 50.69
N LEU A 396 15.90 27.16 51.26
CA LEU A 396 17.13 27.72 51.87
C LEU A 396 18.08 26.63 52.42
N ALA A 397 19.38 26.89 52.24
CA ALA A 397 20.55 26.65 53.10
C ALA A 397 20.56 25.49 54.11
N LEU A 398 21.47 24.52 53.94
CA LEU A 398 22.82 24.44 54.54
C LEU A 398 23.53 23.17 54.05
#